data_AF-A0AAD5V8Z7-F1
#
_entry.id   AF-A0AAD5V8Z7-F1
#
_cell.length_a   1.000
_cell.length_b   1.000
_cell.length_c   1.000
_cell.angle_alpha   90.00
_cell.angle_beta   90.00
_cell.angle_gamma   90.00
#
_symmetry.space_group_name_H-M   'P 1'
#
loop_
_entity.id
_entity.type
_entity.pdbx_description
1 polymer ?
#
loop_
_entity_poly.entity_id
_entity_poly.type
_entity_poly.pdbx_seq_one_letter_code
_entity_poly.pdbx_strand_id
1 'polypeptide(L)'
;MASPLSIDLLIGGNVIASAFVFSLFGLSLAQAYIYWLNSSRDRFYLKATVWTVMLLETVHTIAVVHFMYHYTVTSFGKVLMLAFISWYDLLDKFAFDTYSCEILSALSGVQ
;
A
#
# COMPACT_ATOMS: atom_id res chain seq x y z
N MET A 1 -14.78 -22.89 -18.56
CA MET A 1 -13.74 -22.48 -19.53
C MET A 1 -13.65 -20.95 -19.52
N ALA A 2 -12.76 -20.39 -18.71
CA ALA A 2 -12.53 -18.94 -18.72
C ALA A 2 -11.90 -18.56 -20.06
N SER A 3 -12.46 -17.56 -20.76
CA SER A 3 -11.91 -17.08 -22.02
C SER A 3 -10.51 -16.50 -21.79
N PRO A 4 -9.54 -16.75 -22.69
CA PRO A 4 -8.16 -16.26 -22.53
C PRO A 4 -8.09 -14.73 -22.34
N LEU A 5 -9.08 -14.00 -22.87
CA LEU A 5 -9.26 -12.56 -22.71
C LEU A 5 -9.37 -12.07 -21.26
N SER A 6 -9.82 -12.91 -20.32
CA SER A 6 -10.13 -12.46 -18.94
C SER A 6 -8.89 -12.28 -18.07
N ILE A 7 -7.86 -13.12 -18.26
CA ILE A 7 -6.66 -13.10 -17.40
C ILE A 7 -5.70 -11.99 -17.84
N ASP A 8 -5.55 -11.81 -19.15
CA ASP A 8 -4.71 -10.75 -19.72
C ASP A 8 -5.21 -9.36 -19.32
N LEU A 9 -6.54 -9.15 -19.32
CA LEU A 9 -7.14 -7.91 -18.87
C LEU A 9 -7.00 -7.71 -17.35
N LEU A 10 -7.14 -8.78 -16.57
CA LEU A 10 -7.04 -8.71 -15.10
C LEU A 10 -5.61 -8.35 -14.68
N ILE A 11 -4.61 -9.09 -15.17
CA ILE A 11 -3.20 -8.86 -14.83
C ILE A 11 -2.72 -7.55 -15.45
N GLY A 12 -3.03 -7.30 -16.73
CA GLY A 12 -2.66 -6.06 -17.41
C GLY A 12 -3.28 -4.83 -16.75
N GLY A 13 -4.57 -4.90 -16.38
CA GLY A 13 -5.25 -3.84 -15.64
C GLY A 13 -4.64 -3.59 -14.27
N ASN A 14 -4.29 -4.65 -13.54
CA ASN A 14 -3.62 -4.55 -12.24
C ASN A 14 -2.24 -3.86 -12.36
N VAL A 15 -1.48 -4.17 -13.42
CA VAL A 15 -0.15 -3.55 -13.65
C VAL A 15 -0.28 -2.04 -13.87
N ILE A 16 -1.22 -1.64 -14.71
CA ILE A 16 -1.49 -0.22 -14.97
C ILE A 16 -1.96 0.48 -13.68
N ALA A 17 -2.85 -0.15 -12.92
CA ALA A 17 -3.31 0.39 -11.64
C ALA A 17 -2.16 0.57 -10.65
N SER A 18 -1.25 -0.41 -10.53
CA SER A 18 -0.09 -0.31 -9.63
C SER A 18 0.87 0.83 -10.02
N ALA A 19 1.08 1.06 -11.33
CA ALA A 19 1.87 2.18 -11.82
C ALA A 19 1.24 3.55 -11.45
N PHE A 20 -0.08 3.62 -11.49
CA PHE A 20 -0.82 4.79 -11.06
C PHE A 20 -0.69 5.02 -9.54
N VAL A 21 -0.81 3.96 -8.73
CA VAL A 21 -0.61 4.02 -7.27
C VAL A 21 0.79 4.55 -6.91
N PHE A 22 1.85 4.05 -7.57
CA PHE A 22 3.21 4.58 -7.34
C PHE A 22 3.36 6.05 -7.70
N SER A 23 2.68 6.49 -8.78
CA SER A 23 2.70 7.89 -9.20
C SER A 23 2.00 8.78 -8.16
N LEU A 24 0.87 8.33 -7.62
CA LEU A 24 0.15 9.02 -6.55
C LEU A 24 0.94 9.06 -5.23
N PHE A 25 1.67 7.99 -4.92
CA PHE A 25 2.57 7.97 -3.76
C PHE A 25 3.68 9.04 -3.89
N GLY A 26 4.29 9.17 -5.07
CA GLY A 26 5.27 10.23 -5.34
C GLY A 26 4.69 11.64 -5.20
N LEU A 27 3.46 11.85 -5.69
CA LEU A 27 2.76 13.13 -5.52
C LEU A 27 2.47 13.43 -4.06
N SER A 28 2.01 12.44 -3.29
CA SER A 28 1.71 12.58 -1.86
C SER A 28 2.96 12.91 -1.05
N LEU A 29 4.10 12.29 -1.39
CA LEU A 29 5.39 12.61 -0.78
C LEU A 29 5.83 14.05 -1.10
N ALA A 30 5.63 14.51 -2.34
CA ALA A 30 5.92 15.89 -2.72
C ALA A 30 5.01 16.89 -1.98
N GLN A 31 3.72 16.58 -1.82
CA GLN A 31 2.79 17.39 -1.04
C GLN A 31 3.22 17.49 0.43
N ALA A 32 3.61 16.36 1.04
CA ALA A 32 4.13 16.33 2.42
C ALA A 32 5.45 17.11 2.56
N TYR A 33 6.34 17.03 1.58
CA TYR A 33 7.61 17.75 1.56
C TYR A 33 7.42 19.27 1.47
N ILE A 34 6.56 19.73 0.54
CA ILE A 34 6.23 21.16 0.41
C ILE A 34 5.56 21.67 1.70
N TYR A 35 4.67 20.87 2.29
CA TYR A 35 4.04 21.19 3.56
C TYR A 35 5.09 21.34 4.68
N TRP A 36 6.06 20.43 4.75
CA TRP A 36 7.14 20.49 5.75
C TRP A 36 7.97 21.79 5.65
N LEU A 37 8.31 22.19 4.43
CA LEU A 37 9.09 23.42 4.17
C LEU A 37 8.33 24.70 4.54
N ASN A 38 7.03 24.74 4.29
CA ASN A 38 6.23 25.96 4.47
C ASN A 38 5.64 26.08 5.89
N SER A 39 5.64 25.01 6.68
CA SER A 39 4.93 24.92 7.97
C SER A 39 5.82 25.27 9.18
N SER A 40 6.25 26.53 9.25
CA SER A 40 7.05 27.05 10.37
C SER A 40 6.20 27.35 11.63
N ARG A 41 4.87 27.48 11.51
CA ARG A 41 3.97 27.90 12.61
C ARG A 41 2.59 27.23 12.65
N ASP A 42 2.37 26.12 11.93
CA ASP A 42 1.03 25.48 11.94
C ASP A 42 0.76 24.61 13.17
N ARG A 43 -0.55 24.44 13.41
CA ARG A 43 -1.10 23.66 14.52
C ARG A 43 -0.76 22.18 14.38
N PHE A 44 -0.42 21.56 15.51
CA PHE A 44 -0.05 20.13 15.64
C PHE A 44 -1.00 19.17 14.92
N TYR A 45 -2.30 19.44 14.90
CA TYR A 45 -3.31 18.62 14.21
C TYR A 45 -3.06 18.49 12.71
N LEU A 46 -2.63 19.55 12.02
CA LEU A 46 -2.37 19.50 10.58
C LEU A 46 -1.12 18.65 10.28
N LYS A 47 -0.10 18.75 11.13
CA LYS A 47 1.09 17.89 11.06
C LYS A 47 0.73 16.42 11.30
N ALA A 48 -0.11 16.14 12.31
CA ALA A 48 -0.57 14.78 12.61
C ALA A 48 -1.32 14.16 11.43
N THR A 49 -2.26 14.89 10.81
CA THR A 49 -3.01 14.40 9.65
C THR A 49 -2.08 14.07 8.47
N VAL A 50 -1.08 14.91 8.17
CA VAL A 50 -0.13 14.65 7.08
C VAL A 50 0.68 13.38 7.35
N TRP A 51 1.16 13.19 8.59
CA TRP A 51 1.85 11.95 8.97
C TRP A 51 0.96 10.72 8.87
N THR A 52 -0.28 10.80 9.34
CA THR A 52 -1.24 9.69 9.24
C THR A 52 -1.55 9.33 7.79
N VAL A 53 -1.76 10.33 6.92
CA VAL A 53 -2.00 10.11 5.49
C VAL A 53 -0.77 9.48 4.83
N MET A 54 0.44 9.96 5.14
CA MET A 54 1.68 9.38 4.62
C MET A 54 1.86 7.92 5.06
N LEU A 55 1.57 7.60 6.32
CA LEU A 55 1.61 6.22 6.80
C LEU A 55 0.59 5.35 6.06
N LEU A 56 -0.65 5.81 5.96
CA LEU A 56 -1.73 5.06 5.30
C LEU A 56 -1.43 4.80 3.81
N GLU A 57 -0.87 5.78 3.10
CA GLU A 57 -0.45 5.63 1.70
C GLU A 57 0.75 4.69 1.53
N THR A 58 1.72 4.75 2.45
CA THR A 58 2.87 3.82 2.45
C THR A 58 2.39 2.39 2.64
N VAL A 59 1.48 2.20 3.61
CA VAL A 59 0.80 0.95 3.90
C VAL A 59 0.08 0.40 2.67
N HIS A 60 -0.75 1.23 2.04
CA HIS A 60 -1.47 0.86 0.83
C HIS A 60 -0.52 0.44 -0.30
N THR A 61 0.54 1.20 -0.52
CA THR A 61 1.54 0.92 -1.57
C THR A 61 2.26 -0.41 -1.32
N ILE A 62 2.67 -0.71 -0.08
CA ILE A 62 3.29 -1.99 0.28
C ILE A 62 2.32 -3.15 0.01
N ALA A 63 1.05 -3.01 0.38
CA ALA A 63 0.04 -4.03 0.14
C ALA A 63 -0.13 -4.31 -1.36
N VAL A 64 -0.17 -3.27 -2.19
CA VAL A 64 -0.26 -3.40 -3.66
C VAL A 64 0.97 -4.10 -4.25
N VAL A 65 2.18 -3.80 -3.75
CA VAL A 65 3.41 -4.46 -4.19
C VAL A 65 3.44 -5.93 -3.80
N HIS A 66 3.11 -6.24 -2.54
CA HIS A 66 3.09 -7.61 -2.05
C HIS A 66 2.03 -8.44 -2.80
N PHE A 67 0.87 -7.85 -3.05
CA PHE A 67 -0.16 -8.42 -3.91
C PHE A 67 0.42 -8.74 -5.29
N MET A 68 0.98 -7.74 -5.97
CA MET A 68 1.58 -7.92 -7.29
C MET A 68 2.62 -9.04 -7.35
N TYR A 69 3.49 -9.11 -6.34
CA TYR A 69 4.53 -10.13 -6.26
C TYR A 69 3.94 -11.53 -6.08
N HIS A 70 2.94 -11.69 -5.21
CA HIS A 70 2.33 -12.99 -4.96
C HIS A 70 1.59 -13.54 -6.18
N TYR A 71 0.88 -12.67 -6.90
CA TYR A 71 0.11 -13.04 -8.09
C TYR A 71 0.98 -13.23 -9.33
N THR A 72 2.01 -12.40 -9.52
CA THR A 72 2.86 -12.45 -10.72
C THR A 72 4.03 -13.42 -10.59
N VAL A 73 4.66 -13.51 -9.41
CA VAL A 73 5.89 -14.29 -9.24
C VAL A 73 5.61 -15.63 -8.56
N THR A 74 4.88 -15.62 -7.45
CA THR A 74 4.68 -16.84 -6.63
C THR A 74 3.63 -17.79 -7.24
N SER A 75 2.59 -17.23 -7.87
CA SER A 75 1.47 -18.00 -8.43
C SER A 75 1.48 -18.12 -9.94
N PHE A 76 2.65 -17.95 -10.57
CA PHE A 76 2.80 -18.02 -12.03
C PHE A 76 2.30 -19.39 -12.54
N GLY A 77 1.18 -19.40 -13.27
CA GLY A 77 0.55 -20.61 -13.82
C GLY A 77 -0.62 -21.21 -13.03
N LYS A 78 -0.93 -20.75 -11.81
CA LYS A 78 -2.12 -21.17 -11.03
C LYS A 78 -3.24 -20.13 -11.12
N VAL A 79 -3.82 -20.03 -12.32
CA VAL A 79 -4.88 -19.07 -12.68
C VAL A 79 -6.13 -19.17 -11.77
N LEU A 80 -6.36 -20.32 -11.14
CA LEU A 80 -7.53 -20.59 -10.30
C LEU A 80 -7.53 -19.82 -8.96
N MET A 81 -6.37 -19.35 -8.51
CA MET A 81 -6.27 -18.52 -7.30
C MET A 81 -6.63 -17.04 -7.55
N LEU A 82 -6.65 -16.58 -8.81
CA LEU A 82 -7.05 -15.19 -9.13
C LEU A 82 -8.55 -14.94 -8.99
N ALA A 83 -9.38 -15.98 -9.05
CA ALA A 83 -10.84 -15.85 -8.94
C ALA A 83 -11.32 -15.59 -7.51
N PHE A 84 -10.50 -15.90 -6.50
CA PHE A 84 -10.79 -15.70 -5.08
C PHE A 84 -9.90 -14.61 -4.51
N ILE A 85 -9.97 -13.41 -5.10
CA ILE A 85 -9.29 -12.23 -4.57
C ILE A 85 -10.00 -11.75 -3.29
N SER A 86 -9.74 -12.42 -2.18
CA SER A 86 -10.23 -12.04 -0.86
C SER A 86 -9.37 -10.89 -0.32
N TRP A 87 -9.83 -9.64 -0.50
CA TRP A 87 -9.22 -8.43 0.10
C TRP A 87 -8.94 -8.58 1.61
N TYR A 88 -9.74 -9.41 2.28
CA TYR A 88 -9.68 -9.71 3.71
C TYR A 88 -8.38 -10.42 4.14
N ASP A 89 -7.83 -11.31 3.31
CA ASP A 89 -6.59 -12.03 3.66
C ASP A 89 -5.36 -11.12 3.65
N LEU A 90 -5.40 -10.06 2.84
CA LEU A 90 -4.36 -9.04 2.78
C LEU A 90 -4.48 -8.08 3.97
N LEU A 91 -5.69 -7.67 4.32
CA LEU A 91 -5.93 -6.82 5.49
C LEU A 91 -5.43 -7.50 6.77
N ASP A 92 -5.67 -8.80 6.96
CA ASP A 92 -5.23 -9.52 8.16
C ASP A 92 -3.69 -9.60 8.26
N LYS A 93 -3.02 -9.93 7.16
CA LYS A 93 -1.54 -10.00 7.13
C LYS A 93 -0.89 -8.62 7.29
N PHE A 94 -1.51 -7.60 6.72
CA PHE A 94 -1.02 -6.22 6.76
C PHE A 94 -1.23 -5.57 8.14
N ALA A 95 -2.40 -5.79 8.74
CA ALA A 95 -2.72 -5.33 10.08
C ALA A 95 -1.70 -5.88 11.09
N PHE A 96 -1.34 -7.17 10.99
CA PHE A 96 -0.37 -7.79 11.88
C PHE A 96 1.05 -7.18 11.81
N ASP A 97 1.53 -6.84 10.61
CA ASP A 97 2.85 -6.22 10.40
C ASP A 97 2.91 -4.76 10.90
N THR A 98 1.79 -4.03 10.72
CA THR A 98 1.62 -2.64 11.19
C THR A 98 1.53 -2.56 12.72
N TYR A 99 0.72 -3.42 13.35
CA TYR A 99 0.64 -3.48 14.82
C TYR A 99 1.98 -3.88 15.47
N SER A 100 2.77 -4.72 14.80
CA SER A 100 4.07 -5.12 15.29
C SER A 100 5.08 -3.97 15.28
N CYS A 101 5.07 -3.12 14.24
CA CYS A 101 5.95 -1.95 14.17
C CYS A 101 5.55 -0.84 15.14
N GLU A 102 4.25 -0.61 15.36
CA GLU A 102 3.79 0.35 16.37
C GLU A 102 4.16 -0.08 17.78
N ILE A 103 3.99 -1.36 18.13
CA ILE A 103 4.41 -1.91 19.43
C ILE A 103 5.94 -1.82 19.60
N LEU A 104 6.72 -2.13 18.57
CA LEU A 104 8.18 -2.02 18.63
C LEU A 104 8.66 -0.57 18.77
N SER A 105 8.01 0.38 18.08
CA SER A 105 8.33 1.81 18.24
C SER A 105 7.94 2.36 19.61
N ALA A 106 6.79 1.95 20.15
CA ALA A 106 6.32 2.30 21.49
C ALA A 106 7.20 1.70 22.61
N LEU A 107 7.75 0.50 22.40
CA LEU A 107 8.68 -0.14 23.34
C LEU A 107 10.11 0.43 23.23
N SER A 108 10.55 0.88 22.05
CA SER A 108 11.87 1.50 21.87
C SER A 108 11.98 2.94 22.40
N GLY A 109 10.85 3.63 22.59
CA GLY A 109 10.79 4.99 23.15
C GLY A 109 10.62 5.04 24.69
N VAL A 110 10.54 3.88 25.35
CA VAL A 110 10.40 3.75 26.82
C VAL A 110 11.75 3.43 27.50
N GLN A 111 12.85 3.47 26.76
CA GLN A 111 14.22 3.31 27.29
C GLN A 111 15.05 4.58 27.07
#